data_AF-A0A1Y2SCV4-F1
#
_entry.id   AF-A0A1Y2SCV4-F1
#
_cell.length_a   1.000
_cell.length_b   1.000
_cell.length_c   1.000
_cell.angle_alpha   90.00
_cell.angle_beta   90.00
_cell.angle_gamma   90.00
#
_symmetry.space_group_name_H-M   'P 1'
#
loop_
_entity.id
_entity.type
_entity.pdbx_description
1 polymer ?
#
loop_
_entity_poly.entity_id
_entity_poly.type
_entity_poly.pdbx_seq_one_letter_code
_entity_poly.pdbx_strand_id
1 'polypeptide(L)'
;MPYQSLSLHELKCLRYLVEHYILTIEVNTLTIDWAEALIISGYDSNNAYILASFSLDKQIESHEVKYYFSLLCEELGSKDVNLEQSLFCLIKLDFLRIANAIDTDSQSCTLYELINQWYDSNNYILSKTLAYWNQTFYYHYDYLRDVEDSNIENEAKSFIAIKSDAVRFYRLFSQLEEMRVPC
;
A
#
# COMPACT_ATOMS: atom_id res chain seq x y z
N MET A 1 -9.62 -6.64 1.19
CA MET A 1 -9.17 -6.17 2.52
C MET A 1 -10.40 -5.84 3.36
N PRO A 2 -10.52 -6.23 4.63
CA PRO A 2 -11.37 -5.47 5.53
C PRO A 2 -10.62 -4.16 5.81
N TYR A 3 -11.13 -3.07 5.25
CA TYR A 3 -10.48 -1.78 5.09
C TYR A 3 -9.96 -1.21 6.42
N GLN A 4 -8.64 -1.12 6.56
CA GLN A 4 -8.08 0.05 7.23
C GLN A 4 -8.31 1.22 6.29
N SER A 5 -9.04 2.26 6.74
CA SER A 5 -9.26 3.46 5.94
C SER A 5 -7.92 4.11 5.62
N LEU A 6 -7.53 4.16 4.34
CA LEU A 6 -6.32 4.87 3.94
C LEU A 6 -6.46 6.36 4.29
N SER A 7 -5.36 6.96 4.71
CA SER A 7 -5.28 8.40 4.90
C SER A 7 -5.29 9.13 3.55
N LEU A 8 -5.64 10.43 3.57
CA LEU A 8 -5.53 11.29 2.39
C LEU A 8 -4.13 11.25 1.78
N HIS A 9 -3.09 11.27 2.62
CA HIS A 9 -1.70 11.21 2.15
C HIS A 9 -1.41 9.92 1.39
N GLU A 10 -1.84 8.77 1.93
CA GLU A 10 -1.66 7.47 1.28
C GLU A 10 -2.37 7.41 -0.07
N LEU A 11 -3.60 7.91 -0.16
CA LEU A 11 -4.34 7.97 -1.42
C LEU A 11 -3.63 8.84 -2.46
N LYS A 12 -3.10 9.99 -2.06
CA LYS A 12 -2.31 10.86 -2.95
C LYS A 12 -1.06 10.15 -3.47
N CYS A 13 -0.33 9.48 -2.58
CA CYS A 13 0.85 8.69 -2.92
C CYS A 13 0.53 7.57 -3.92
N LEU A 14 -0.52 6.78 -3.66
CA LEU A 14 -0.96 5.73 -4.57
C LEU A 14 -1.39 6.28 -5.94
N ARG A 15 -2.19 7.35 -5.95
CA ARG A 15 -2.63 8.00 -7.19
C ARG A 15 -1.46 8.55 -7.99
N TYR A 16 -0.49 9.20 -7.34
CA TYR A 16 0.72 9.67 -7.99
C TYR A 16 1.44 8.54 -8.74
N LEU A 17 1.58 7.38 -8.10
CA LEU A 17 2.23 6.23 -8.73
C LEU A 17 1.40 5.65 -9.88
N VAL A 18 0.09 5.50 -9.74
CA VAL A 18 -0.78 5.02 -10.84
C VAL A 18 -0.72 5.95 -12.06
N GLU A 19 -0.58 7.25 -11.85
CA GLU A 19 -0.55 8.23 -12.94
C GLU A 19 0.80 8.32 -13.65
N HIS A 20 1.91 8.09 -12.94
CA HIS A 20 3.26 8.24 -13.47
C HIS A 20 3.95 6.89 -13.78
N TYR A 21 3.40 5.79 -13.29
CA TYR A 21 3.94 4.44 -13.43
C TYR A 21 2.84 3.45 -13.79
N ILE A 22 3.21 2.32 -14.40
CA ILE A 22 2.28 1.27 -14.82
C ILE A 22 1.95 0.39 -13.60
N LEU A 23 1.24 0.96 -12.62
CA LEU A 23 0.72 0.22 -11.47
C LEU A 23 -0.76 -0.09 -11.64
N THR A 24 -1.13 -1.35 -11.44
CA THR A 24 -2.52 -1.83 -11.46
C THR A 24 -3.11 -1.78 -10.05
N ILE A 25 -3.27 -0.58 -9.51
CA ILE A 25 -3.93 -0.35 -8.21
C ILE A 25 -5.28 0.31 -8.48
N GLU A 26 -6.36 -0.27 -7.94
CA GLU A 26 -7.74 0.23 -8.02
C GLU A 26 -7.95 1.49 -7.16
N VAL A 27 -7.18 2.54 -7.43
CA VAL A 27 -7.13 3.76 -6.62
C VAL A 27 -8.46 4.53 -6.62
N ASN A 28 -9.28 4.37 -7.66
CA ASN A 28 -10.57 5.02 -7.74
C ASN A 28 -11.54 4.48 -6.68
N THR A 29 -11.65 3.15 -6.57
CA THR A 29 -12.46 2.51 -5.52
C THR A 29 -11.98 2.93 -4.14
N LEU A 30 -10.66 2.91 -3.90
CA LEU A 30 -10.09 3.36 -2.62
C LEU A 30 -10.38 4.84 -2.31
N THR A 31 -10.42 5.70 -3.34
CA THR A 31 -10.76 7.12 -3.19
C THR A 31 -12.22 7.30 -2.81
N ILE A 32 -13.11 6.53 -3.43
CA ILE A 32 -14.56 6.56 -3.18
C ILE A 32 -14.85 6.06 -1.76
N ASP A 33 -14.30 4.91 -1.37
CA ASP A 33 -14.47 4.33 -0.03
C ASP A 33 -13.97 5.31 1.06
N TRP A 34 -12.89 6.03 0.80
CA TRP A 34 -12.39 7.07 1.70
C TRP A 34 -13.30 8.28 1.78
N ALA A 35 -13.85 8.74 0.64
CA ALA A 35 -14.81 9.85 0.64
C ALA A 35 -16.09 9.50 1.41
N GLU A 36 -16.59 8.27 1.30
CA GLU A 36 -17.70 7.78 2.11
C GLU A 36 -17.38 7.83 3.60
N ALA A 37 -16.21 7.31 4.00
CA ALA A 37 -15.77 7.35 5.39
C ALA A 37 -15.65 8.79 5.91
N LEU A 38 -15.18 9.72 5.08
CA LEU A 38 -15.07 11.14 5.40
C LEU A 38 -16.44 11.77 5.67
N ILE A 39 -17.44 11.49 4.82
CA ILE A 39 -18.84 11.94 5.04
C ILE A 39 -19.43 11.32 6.31
N ILE A 40 -19.24 10.02 6.53
CA ILE A 40 -19.74 9.32 7.74
C ILE A 40 -19.13 9.92 9.02
N SER A 41 -17.88 10.39 8.96
CA SER A 41 -17.23 11.07 10.08
C SER A 41 -17.75 12.48 10.36
N GLY A 42 -18.67 12.99 9.53
CA GLY A 42 -19.32 14.29 9.69
C GLY A 42 -18.66 15.44 8.92
N TYR A 43 -17.78 15.16 7.96
CA TYR A 43 -17.19 16.19 7.11
C TYR A 43 -18.20 16.64 6.04
N ASP A 44 -18.57 17.91 6.06
CA ASP A 44 -19.58 18.49 5.17
C ASP A 44 -18.90 19.19 3.98
N SER A 45 -18.78 18.48 2.85
CA SER A 45 -18.22 19.01 1.59
C SER A 45 -18.97 18.46 0.39
N ASN A 46 -19.37 19.35 -0.52
CA ASN A 46 -19.99 18.98 -1.78
C ASN A 46 -19.10 18.04 -2.61
N ASN A 47 -17.79 18.30 -2.65
CA ASN A 47 -16.85 17.46 -3.39
C ASN A 47 -16.73 16.06 -2.77
N ALA A 48 -16.76 15.96 -1.44
CA ALA A 48 -16.79 14.68 -0.75
C ALA A 48 -18.09 13.90 -1.01
N TYR A 49 -19.26 14.57 -1.01
CA TYR A 49 -20.53 13.92 -1.36
C TYR A 49 -20.56 13.42 -2.80
N ILE A 50 -20.03 14.20 -3.75
CA ILE A 50 -19.96 13.79 -5.15
C ILE A 50 -19.09 12.55 -5.29
N LEU A 51 -17.88 12.56 -4.72
CA LEU A 51 -17.00 11.39 -4.71
C LEU A 51 -17.66 10.16 -4.08
N ALA A 52 -18.29 10.32 -2.91
CA ALA A 52 -19.00 9.23 -2.24
C ALA A 52 -20.15 8.69 -3.10
N SER A 53 -20.86 9.55 -3.85
CA SER A 53 -21.99 9.13 -4.67
C SER A 53 -21.59 8.24 -5.85
N PHE A 54 -20.32 8.26 -6.27
CA PHE A 54 -19.81 7.36 -7.32
C PHE A 54 -19.88 5.88 -6.92
N SER A 55 -19.99 5.51 -5.64
CA SER A 55 -20.20 4.11 -5.25
C SER A 55 -21.53 3.53 -5.74
N LEU A 56 -22.51 4.40 -6.06
CA LEU A 56 -23.81 4.03 -6.60
C LEU A 56 -23.79 3.87 -8.13
N ASP A 57 -22.74 4.36 -8.79
CA ASP A 57 -22.62 4.31 -10.24
C ASP A 57 -21.93 3.02 -10.71
N LYS A 58 -22.45 2.44 -11.79
CA LYS A 58 -21.88 1.24 -12.43
C LYS A 58 -20.85 1.58 -13.51
N GLN A 59 -20.75 2.84 -13.93
CA GLN A 59 -19.87 3.30 -15.00
C GLN A 59 -19.06 4.52 -14.57
N ILE A 60 -18.30 4.37 -13.49
CA ILE A 60 -17.45 5.43 -12.96
C ILE A 60 -16.36 5.78 -13.97
N GLU A 61 -16.32 7.03 -14.42
CA GLU A 61 -15.26 7.52 -15.28
C GLU A 61 -14.04 7.96 -14.43
N SER A 62 -12.87 7.38 -14.71
CA SER A 62 -11.65 7.60 -13.91
C SER A 62 -11.25 9.09 -13.80
N HIS A 63 -11.55 9.88 -14.83
CA HIS A 63 -11.23 11.29 -14.84
C HIS A 63 -12.13 12.12 -13.90
N GLU A 64 -13.38 11.71 -13.69
CA GLU A 64 -14.30 12.39 -12.75
C GLU A 64 -13.85 12.17 -11.31
N VAL A 65 -13.51 10.93 -10.95
CA VAL A 65 -12.94 10.62 -9.63
C VAL A 65 -11.67 11.44 -9.39
N LYS A 66 -10.78 11.51 -10.39
CA LYS A 66 -9.57 12.33 -10.30
C LYS A 66 -9.88 13.82 -10.09
N TYR A 67 -10.83 14.36 -10.83
CA TYR A 67 -11.21 15.77 -10.77
C TYR A 67 -11.77 16.14 -9.40
N TYR A 68 -12.76 15.42 -8.89
CA TYR A 68 -13.34 15.73 -7.59
C TYR A 68 -12.38 15.43 -6.43
N PHE A 69 -11.48 14.44 -6.59
CA PHE A 69 -10.42 14.22 -5.62
C PHE A 69 -9.41 15.38 -5.58
N SER A 70 -9.07 15.99 -6.71
CA SER A 70 -8.17 17.15 -6.72
C SER A 70 -8.83 18.36 -6.04
N LEU A 71 -10.11 18.63 -6.34
CA LEU A 71 -10.85 19.70 -5.68
C LEU A 71 -10.93 19.49 -4.16
N LEU A 72 -11.19 18.26 -3.72
CA LEU A 72 -11.21 17.94 -2.29
C LEU A 72 -9.83 18.07 -1.63
N CYS A 73 -8.74 17.73 -2.35
CA CYS A 73 -7.38 17.98 -1.87
C CYS A 73 -7.09 19.47 -1.69
N GLU A 74 -7.57 20.31 -2.62
CA GLU A 74 -7.45 21.77 -2.54
C GLU A 74 -8.24 22.34 -1.35
N GLU A 75 -9.48 21.89 -1.15
CA GLU A 75 -10.31 22.25 0.01
C GLU A 75 -9.63 21.93 1.35
N LEU A 76 -8.98 20.78 1.43
CA LEU A 76 -8.28 20.31 2.63
C LEU A 76 -6.89 20.95 2.81
N GLY A 77 -6.46 21.83 1.88
CA GLY A 77 -5.15 22.47 1.92
C GLY A 77 -3.98 21.48 1.84
N SER A 78 -4.19 20.33 1.19
CA SER A 78 -3.22 19.23 1.14
C SER A 78 -2.11 19.52 0.13
N LYS A 79 -0.85 19.49 0.59
CA LYS A 79 0.34 19.66 -0.27
C LYS A 79 0.56 18.48 -1.21
N ASP A 80 1.11 18.76 -2.37
CA ASP A 80 1.47 17.72 -3.35
C ASP A 80 2.50 16.73 -2.81
N VAL A 81 2.40 15.50 -3.31
CA VAL A 81 3.33 14.41 -3.01
C VAL A 81 4.36 14.29 -4.13
N ASN A 82 5.56 13.83 -3.78
CA ASN A 82 6.59 13.52 -4.75
C ASN A 82 6.81 12.01 -4.90
N LEU A 83 7.64 11.62 -5.87
CA LEU A 83 7.98 10.23 -6.14
C LEU A 83 8.54 9.52 -4.91
N GLU A 84 9.52 10.11 -4.21
CA GLU A 84 10.17 9.44 -3.08
C GLU A 84 9.13 9.14 -1.98
N GLN A 85 8.33 10.13 -1.58
CA GLN A 85 7.26 9.94 -0.60
C GLN A 85 6.30 8.83 -1.03
N SER A 86 5.90 8.84 -2.31
CA SER A 86 4.96 7.88 -2.85
C SER A 86 5.50 6.45 -2.83
N LEU A 87 6.79 6.27 -3.14
CA LEU A 87 7.47 4.97 -3.06
C LEU A 87 7.56 4.44 -1.62
N PHE A 88 7.95 5.29 -0.67
CA PHE A 88 8.01 4.91 0.74
C PHE A 88 6.62 4.55 1.28
N CYS A 89 5.59 5.32 0.90
CA CYS A 89 4.20 5.04 1.25
C CYS A 89 3.73 3.70 0.68
N LEU A 90 4.01 3.38 -0.58
CA LEU A 90 3.61 2.10 -1.15
C LEU A 90 4.27 0.93 -0.42
N ILE A 91 5.58 1.01 -0.20
CA ILE A 91 6.34 -0.06 0.47
C ILE A 91 5.87 -0.26 1.91
N LYS A 92 5.55 0.84 2.61
CA LYS A 92 4.88 0.80 3.91
C LYS A 92 3.58 -0.01 3.83
N LEU A 93 2.71 0.29 2.86
CA LEU A 93 1.43 -0.40 2.68
C LEU A 93 1.61 -1.87 2.31
N ASP A 94 2.62 -2.23 1.52
CA ASP A 94 2.93 -3.63 1.22
C ASP A 94 3.39 -4.39 2.47
N PHE A 95 4.20 -3.80 3.35
CA PHE A 95 4.53 -4.42 4.63
C PHE A 95 3.31 -4.58 5.54
N LEU A 96 2.39 -3.62 5.52
CA LEU A 96 1.12 -3.75 6.23
C LEU A 96 0.28 -4.91 5.68
N ARG A 97 0.24 -5.10 4.35
CA ARG A 97 -0.43 -6.24 3.70
C ARG A 97 0.21 -7.57 4.10
N ILE A 98 1.54 -7.67 4.07
CA ILE A 98 2.29 -8.89 4.46
C ILE A 98 2.04 -9.22 5.94
N ALA A 99 2.03 -8.22 6.82
CA ALA A 99 1.75 -8.39 8.24
C ALA A 99 0.31 -8.88 8.51
N ASN A 100 -0.65 -8.41 7.71
CA ASN A 100 -2.08 -8.74 7.84
C ASN A 100 -2.53 -9.90 6.94
N ALA A 101 -1.61 -10.56 6.22
CA ALA A 101 -1.93 -11.70 5.37
C ALA A 101 -2.68 -12.78 6.16
N ILE A 102 -3.69 -13.41 5.57
CA ILE A 102 -4.53 -14.38 6.27
C ILE A 102 -3.95 -15.80 6.22
N ASP A 103 -3.11 -16.06 5.21
CA ASP A 103 -2.50 -17.36 4.92
C ASP A 103 -1.12 -17.18 4.26
N THR A 104 -0.38 -18.29 4.20
CA THR A 104 0.96 -18.36 3.61
C THR A 104 0.98 -17.92 2.14
N ASP A 105 -0.02 -18.33 1.36
CA ASP A 105 -0.08 -18.05 -0.07
C ASP A 105 -0.21 -16.54 -0.32
N SER A 106 -1.17 -15.87 0.31
CA SER A 106 -1.35 -14.41 0.22
C SER A 106 -0.12 -13.65 0.71
N GLN A 107 0.55 -14.14 1.75
CA GLN A 107 1.79 -13.56 2.25
C GLN A 107 2.92 -13.68 1.22
N SER A 108 3.12 -14.87 0.65
CA SER A 108 4.16 -15.16 -0.33
C SER A 108 3.94 -14.37 -1.63
N CYS A 109 2.71 -14.32 -2.14
CA CYS A 109 2.35 -13.55 -3.32
C CYS A 109 2.62 -12.06 -3.12
N THR A 110 2.18 -11.48 -1.99
CA THR A 110 2.40 -10.05 -1.71
C THR A 110 3.89 -9.74 -1.58
N LEU A 111 4.67 -10.62 -0.92
CA LEU A 111 6.11 -10.43 -0.79
C LEU A 111 6.82 -10.52 -2.16
N TYR A 112 6.41 -11.48 -3.00
CA TYR A 112 6.92 -11.63 -4.36
C TYR A 112 6.62 -10.40 -5.24
N GLU A 113 5.39 -9.87 -5.18
CA GLU A 113 5.00 -8.63 -5.86
C GLU A 113 5.92 -7.46 -5.46
N LEU A 114 6.08 -7.24 -4.15
CA LEU A 114 6.95 -6.19 -3.60
C LEU A 114 8.39 -6.29 -4.11
N ILE A 115 8.97 -7.50 -4.11
CA ILE A 115 10.36 -7.71 -4.52
C ILE A 115 10.52 -7.45 -6.02
N ASN A 116 9.66 -8.02 -6.87
CA ASN A 116 9.82 -7.90 -8.33
C ASN A 116 9.51 -6.50 -8.84
N GLN A 117 8.52 -5.84 -8.26
CA GLN A 117 8.12 -4.50 -8.67
C GLN A 117 9.24 -3.47 -8.50
N TRP A 118 10.14 -3.68 -7.55
CA TRP A 118 11.16 -2.70 -7.17
C TRP A 118 12.60 -3.22 -7.22
N TYR A 119 12.82 -4.41 -7.80
CA TYR A 119 14.11 -5.10 -7.82
C TYR A 119 15.28 -4.19 -8.28
N ASP A 120 15.05 -3.34 -9.28
CA ASP A 120 16.03 -2.41 -9.86
C ASP A 120 15.92 -0.96 -9.33
N SER A 121 15.41 -0.77 -8.10
CA SER A 121 15.32 0.57 -7.51
C SER A 121 16.70 1.20 -7.28
N ASN A 122 16.91 2.40 -7.84
CA ASN A 122 18.12 3.21 -7.62
C ASN A 122 18.19 3.85 -6.22
N ASN A 123 17.14 3.72 -5.40
CA ASN A 123 17.14 4.25 -4.04
C ASN A 123 17.88 3.29 -3.11
N TYR A 124 18.94 3.78 -2.44
CA TYR A 124 19.79 2.96 -1.57
C TYR A 124 19.03 2.23 -0.46
N ILE A 125 18.11 2.93 0.22
CA ILE A 125 17.33 2.35 1.33
C ILE A 125 16.41 1.25 0.80
N LEU A 126 15.76 1.51 -0.35
CA LEU A 126 14.86 0.53 -0.97
C LEU A 126 15.63 -0.68 -1.48
N SER A 127 16.74 -0.48 -2.20
CA SER A 127 17.59 -1.55 -2.70
C SER A 127 18.09 -2.48 -1.57
N LYS A 128 18.54 -1.90 -0.44
CA LYS A 128 18.96 -2.70 0.73
C LYS A 128 17.81 -3.46 1.37
N THR A 129 16.65 -2.83 1.47
CA THR A 129 15.43 -3.45 2.01
C THR A 129 15.01 -4.63 1.13
N LEU A 130 14.92 -4.43 -0.18
CA LEU A 130 14.47 -5.45 -1.13
C LEU A 130 15.46 -6.60 -1.24
N ALA A 131 16.77 -6.34 -1.16
CA ALA A 131 17.78 -7.40 -1.13
C ALA A 131 17.62 -8.32 0.11
N TYR A 132 17.36 -7.73 1.28
CA TYR A 132 17.08 -8.51 2.50
C TYR A 132 15.80 -9.33 2.35
N TRP A 133 14.73 -8.74 1.82
CA TRP A 133 13.45 -9.42 1.64
C TRP A 133 13.48 -10.49 0.54
N ASN A 134 14.30 -10.31 -0.49
CA ASN A 134 14.55 -11.33 -1.50
C ASN A 134 15.23 -12.56 -0.89
N GLN A 135 16.26 -12.37 -0.04
CA GLN A 135 16.89 -13.48 0.69
C GLN A 135 15.91 -14.16 1.65
N THR A 136 15.07 -13.36 2.33
CA THR A 136 14.03 -13.86 3.24
C THR A 136 13.00 -14.70 2.49
N PHE A 137 12.56 -14.25 1.31
CA PHE A 137 11.65 -14.99 0.44
C PHE A 137 12.24 -16.35 0.06
N TYR A 138 13.45 -16.38 -0.50
CA TYR A 138 14.11 -17.63 -0.90
C TYR A 138 14.31 -18.59 0.27
N TYR A 139 14.69 -18.10 1.45
CA TYR A 139 14.88 -18.96 2.61
C TYR A 139 13.56 -19.59 3.07
N HIS A 140 12.50 -18.78 3.23
CA HIS A 140 11.26 -19.24 3.83
C HIS A 140 10.31 -19.96 2.86
N TYR A 141 10.30 -19.58 1.58
CA TYR A 141 9.32 -20.08 0.61
C TYR A 141 9.89 -21.04 -0.43
N ASP A 142 11.18 -20.96 -0.76
CA ASP A 142 11.80 -21.88 -1.71
C ASP A 142 12.61 -22.95 -0.95
N TYR A 143 13.56 -22.56 -0.09
CA TYR A 143 14.47 -23.50 0.58
C TYR A 143 13.76 -24.35 1.64
N LEU A 144 13.14 -23.73 2.65
CA LEU A 144 12.49 -24.47 3.73
C LEU A 144 11.28 -25.29 3.25
N ARG A 145 10.61 -24.83 2.19
CA ARG A 145 9.44 -25.50 1.61
C ARG A 145 9.85 -26.73 0.79
N ASP A 146 10.89 -26.62 -0.03
CA ASP A 146 11.27 -27.68 -0.98
C ASP A 146 12.28 -28.69 -0.41
N VAL A 147 13.11 -28.30 0.58
CA VAL A 147 14.27 -29.11 1.01
C VAL A 147 14.08 -29.80 2.35
N GLU A 148 13.42 -29.18 3.33
CA GLU A 148 13.28 -29.74 4.70
C GLU A 148 12.05 -30.64 4.90
N ASP A 149 11.41 -31.06 3.80
CA ASP A 149 10.08 -31.65 3.76
C ASP A 149 9.03 -30.64 4.26
N SER A 150 7.96 -30.42 3.48
CA SER A 150 6.91 -29.43 3.77
C SER A 150 6.07 -29.82 4.99
N ASN A 151 6.69 -29.78 6.18
CA ASN A 151 5.98 -30.01 7.42
C ASN A 151 5.27 -28.70 7.80
N ILE A 152 3.97 -28.82 8.07
CA ILE A 152 3.05 -27.74 8.47
C ILE A 152 3.66 -26.85 9.57
N GLU A 153 4.51 -27.41 10.43
CA GLU A 153 5.20 -26.67 11.48
C GLU A 153 6.21 -25.64 10.96
N ASN A 154 6.98 -25.97 9.92
CA ASN A 154 7.95 -25.06 9.30
C ASN A 154 7.25 -23.93 8.55
N GLU A 155 6.15 -24.25 7.85
CA GLU A 155 5.32 -23.26 7.17
C GLU A 155 4.71 -22.26 8.18
N ALA A 156 4.14 -22.77 9.27
CA ALA A 156 3.58 -21.91 10.33
C ALA A 156 4.65 -21.03 10.99
N LYS A 157 5.86 -21.55 11.23
CA LYS A 157 6.99 -20.77 11.76
C LYS A 157 7.43 -19.68 10.79
N SER A 158 7.59 -20.01 9.51
CA SER A 158 7.94 -19.05 8.46
C SER A 158 6.89 -17.95 8.34
N PHE A 159 5.61 -18.30 8.33
CA PHE A 159 4.50 -17.35 8.27
C PHE A 159 4.53 -16.35 9.45
N ILE A 160 4.72 -16.86 10.67
CA ILE A 160 4.83 -16.02 11.87
C ILE A 160 6.07 -15.13 11.83
N ALA A 161 7.22 -15.67 11.41
CA ALA A 161 8.48 -14.92 11.31
C ALA A 161 8.36 -13.75 10.32
N ILE A 162 7.88 -14.04 9.11
CA ILE A 162 7.67 -13.03 8.06
C ILE A 162 6.67 -11.97 8.52
N LYS A 163 5.56 -12.35 9.18
CA LYS A 163 4.63 -11.37 9.75
C LYS A 163 5.30 -10.45 10.75
N SER A 164 6.07 -11.01 11.69
CA SER A 164 6.76 -10.24 12.72
C SER A 164 7.74 -9.24 12.11
N ASP A 165 8.52 -9.65 11.11
CA ASP A 165 9.45 -8.75 10.44
C ASP A 165 8.74 -7.71 9.59
N ALA A 166 7.66 -8.08 8.89
CA ALA A 166 6.84 -7.13 8.14
C ALA A 166 6.26 -6.02 9.04
N VAL A 167 5.82 -6.35 10.26
CA VAL A 167 5.38 -5.34 11.25
C VAL A 167 6.51 -4.37 11.61
N ARG A 168 7.74 -4.85 11.75
CA ARG A 168 8.90 -3.99 12.05
C ARG A 168 9.21 -3.06 10.90
N PHE A 169 9.20 -3.58 9.67
CA PHE A 169 9.43 -2.77 8.47
C PHE A 169 8.30 -1.79 8.20
N TYR A 170 7.04 -2.15 8.44
CA TYR A 170 5.91 -1.21 8.40
C TYR A 170 6.16 0.00 9.33
N ARG A 171 6.59 -0.24 10.58
CA ARG A 171 6.90 0.85 11.53
C ARG A 171 8.08 1.70 11.07
N LEU A 172 9.15 1.06 10.57
CA LEU A 172 10.33 1.76 10.05
C LEU A 172 9.95 2.68 8.89
N PHE A 173 9.17 2.18 7.93
CA PHE A 173 8.74 2.94 6.77
C PHE A 173 7.74 4.04 7.11
N SER A 174 6.87 3.83 8.12
CA SER A 174 5.99 4.87 8.64
C SER A 174 6.79 6.05 9.21
N GLN A 175 7.83 5.77 10.01
CA GLN A 175 8.72 6.82 10.54
C GLN A 175 9.51 7.53 9.44
N LEU A 176 10.01 6.78 8.45
CA LEU A 176 10.76 7.31 7.32
C LEU A 176 9.91 8.17 6.38
N GLU A 177 8.61 7.90 6.29
CA GLU A 177 7.63 8.72 5.59
C GLU A 177 7.35 10.00 6.37
N GLU A 178 7.06 9.92 7.67
CA GLU A 178 6.82 11.09 8.55
C GLU A 178 7.97 12.11 8.51
N MET A 179 9.22 11.64 8.57
CA MET A 179 10.39 12.51 8.48
C MET A 179 10.54 13.22 7.12
N ARG A 180 9.83 12.74 6.09
CA ARG A 180 9.89 13.25 4.71
C ARG A 180 8.64 14.03 4.31
N VAL A 181 7.62 14.15 5.16
CA VAL A 181 6.46 15.02 4.90
C VAL A 181 6.86 16.46 5.26
N PRO A 182 6.93 17.41 4.29
CA PRO A 182 7.27 18.80 4.61
C PRO A 182 6.11 19.47 5.36
N CYS A 183 6.36 19.86 6.62
CA CYS A 183 5.50 20.70 7.46
C CYS A 183 4.92 21.90 6.69
#